data_AF-A0AA90YV78-F1
#
_entry.id   AF-A0AA90YV78-F1
#
_cell.length_a   1.000
_cell.length_b   1.000
_cell.length_c   1.000
_cell.angle_alpha   90.00
_cell.angle_beta   90.00
_cell.angle_gamma   90.00
#
_symmetry.space_group_name_H-M   'P 1'
#
loop_
_entity.id
_entity.type
_entity.pdbx_description
1 polymer ?
#
loop_
_entity_poly.entity_id
_entity_poly.type
_entity_poly.pdbx_seq_one_letter_code
_entity_poly.pdbx_strand_id
1 'polypeptide(L)'
;MRFLMKLLLLLCILATFLVTFRPLQACSVCVTLPEASSADHIISADIIVLAGPTPDNPFRFSPVHILRGTEQKISTLPEIPFLIDSKTRAAFRSNPEKTVLFTYGATDKDGAGRSISRSWKRLFMMTPDRSRFVEDLIAVGGSWAYGDNDGSERVMFFAGYLSHEDHVLRNIAMVEIYRAPYEFVHPLRNTVPTEQLLQEFRSLNRISYIPVAVRLLGLQSDEQAASVVRSRFEQVLKSNGQNLYEWALAGIEIDGALAVTAIERALQRPGWQPPEKQSLIRALTEGGTVLPELRAQIIGIFASELEKDRNLAPRIAVAMRNWGETALNHQFQALIVRGEIDPATQFVLGTIIGAGQVTD
;
A
#
# COMPACT_ATOMS: atom_id res chain seq x y z
N MET A 1 -6.56 -23.70 56.36
CA MET A 1 -7.44 -22.82 55.54
C MET A 1 -6.72 -21.64 54.87
N ARG A 2 -5.95 -20.81 55.58
CA ARG A 2 -5.28 -19.62 54.98
C ARG A 2 -4.23 -19.93 53.89
N PHE A 3 -3.60 -21.10 53.93
CA PHE A 3 -2.61 -21.52 52.92
C PHE A 3 -3.27 -22.00 51.61
N LEU A 4 -4.39 -22.72 51.72
CA LEU A 4 -5.15 -23.24 50.57
C LEU A 4 -5.76 -22.09 49.75
N MET A 5 -6.21 -21.02 50.43
CA MET A 5 -6.80 -19.85 49.79
C MET A 5 -5.78 -18.99 49.05
N LYS A 6 -4.53 -18.91 49.53
CA LYS A 6 -3.43 -18.24 48.83
C LYS A 6 -2.97 -19.01 47.59
N LEU A 7 -2.98 -20.35 47.65
CA LEU A 7 -2.61 -21.20 46.52
C LEU A 7 -3.64 -21.10 45.38
N LEU A 8 -4.93 -21.07 45.71
CA LEU A 8 -6.02 -20.89 44.73
C LEU A 8 -5.99 -19.50 44.08
N LEU A 9 -5.69 -18.44 44.85
CA LEU A 9 -5.54 -17.10 44.29
C LEU A 9 -4.34 -16.98 43.35
N LEU A 10 -3.22 -17.63 43.68
CA LEU A 10 -2.04 -17.65 42.80
C LEU A 10 -2.32 -18.40 41.48
N LEU A 11 -3.06 -19.51 41.54
CA LEU A 11 -3.47 -20.29 40.37
C LEU A 11 -4.45 -19.51 39.46
N CYS A 12 -5.39 -18.74 40.02
CA CYS A 12 -6.29 -17.91 39.24
C CYS A 12 -5.58 -16.71 38.57
N ILE A 13 -4.57 -16.12 39.23
CA ILE A 13 -3.75 -15.04 38.66
C ILE A 13 -2.83 -15.59 37.56
N LEU A 14 -2.30 -16.80 37.72
CA LEU A 14 -1.48 -17.45 36.69
C LEU A 14 -2.32 -17.88 35.47
N ALA A 15 -3.57 -18.33 35.69
CA ALA A 15 -4.48 -18.72 34.62
C ALA A 15 -5.02 -17.52 33.82
N THR A 16 -5.16 -16.35 34.44
CA THR A 16 -5.55 -15.11 33.72
C THR A 16 -4.39 -14.52 32.91
N PHE A 17 -3.13 -14.78 33.27
CA PHE A 17 -1.96 -14.36 32.47
C PHE A 17 -1.69 -15.24 31.24
N LEU A 18 -2.28 -16.43 31.17
CA LEU A 18 -2.12 -17.37 30.05
C LEU A 18 -3.13 -17.18 28.92
N VAL A 19 -4.13 -16.30 29.08
CA VAL A 19 -5.14 -16.00 28.07
C VAL A 19 -4.91 -14.59 27.53
N THR A 20 -4.00 -14.48 26.56
CA THR A 20 -4.01 -13.58 25.38
C THR A 20 -2.60 -13.31 24.86
N PHE A 21 -1.86 -14.35 24.48
CA PHE A 21 -0.92 -14.19 23.38
C PHE A 21 -1.65 -14.64 22.13
N ARG A 22 -2.33 -13.69 21.45
CA ARG A 22 -2.58 -13.87 20.02
C ARG A 22 -1.21 -13.74 19.37
N PRO A 23 -0.62 -14.80 18.80
CA PRO A 23 0.50 -14.60 17.91
C PRO A 23 -0.03 -13.75 16.76
N LEU A 24 0.38 -12.47 16.71
CA LEU A 24 0.41 -11.74 15.46
C LEU A 24 1.30 -12.58 14.56
N GLN A 25 0.68 -13.42 13.73
CA GLN A 25 1.32 -14.07 12.60
C GLN A 25 1.62 -12.97 11.59
N ALA A 26 2.56 -12.09 11.94
CA ALA A 26 3.32 -11.35 10.97
C ALA A 26 4.10 -12.43 10.22
N CYS A 27 3.62 -12.80 9.04
CA CYS A 27 4.40 -13.57 8.08
C CYS A 27 5.81 -12.99 8.07
N SER A 28 6.80 -13.82 8.38
CA SER A 28 8.21 -13.44 8.48
C SER A 28 8.80 -12.90 7.16
N VAL A 29 8.01 -12.87 6.09
CA VAL A 29 8.34 -12.32 4.76
C VAL A 29 7.12 -11.65 4.09
N CYS A 30 6.23 -11.00 4.83
CA CYS A 30 5.31 -10.04 4.19
C CYS A 30 6.04 -8.69 4.09
N VAL A 31 6.89 -8.55 3.08
CA VAL A 31 7.50 -7.24 2.77
C VAL A 31 6.45 -6.40 2.06
N THR A 32 5.59 -5.76 2.84
CA THR A 32 4.68 -4.74 2.30
C THR A 32 5.48 -3.49 1.98
N LEU A 33 5.15 -2.83 0.87
CA LEU A 33 5.66 -1.48 0.63
C LEU A 33 5.27 -0.58 1.81
N PRO A 34 6.09 0.41 2.15
CA PRO A 34 5.85 1.26 3.30
C PRO A 34 4.52 2.01 3.16
N GLU A 35 3.82 2.18 4.27
CA GLU A 35 2.54 2.92 4.32
C GLU A 35 2.70 4.40 4.00
N ALA A 36 3.91 4.94 4.13
CA ALA A 36 4.29 6.30 3.76
C ALA A 36 5.58 6.30 2.94
N SER A 37 5.63 7.15 1.92
CA SER A 37 6.80 7.26 1.05
C SER A 37 7.78 8.31 1.55
N SER A 38 8.99 8.34 0.96
CA SER A 38 9.89 9.48 1.16
C SER A 38 9.27 10.79 0.67
N ALA A 39 8.36 10.78 -0.31
CA ALA A 39 7.66 11.97 -0.75
C ALA A 39 6.70 12.49 0.32
N ASP A 40 5.95 11.61 0.99
CA ASP A 40 5.10 11.98 2.13
C ASP A 40 5.91 12.65 3.23
N HIS A 41 7.08 12.09 3.54
CA HIS A 41 7.99 12.66 4.54
C HIS A 41 8.59 14.01 4.12
N ILE A 42 8.69 14.30 2.82
CA ILE A 42 9.14 15.62 2.32
C ILE A 42 8.00 16.62 2.39
N ILE A 43 6.83 16.26 1.86
CA ILE A 43 5.66 17.14 1.80
C ILE A 43 5.21 17.56 3.20
N SER A 44 5.08 16.60 4.12
CA SER A 44 4.55 16.82 5.47
C SER A 44 5.56 17.39 6.48
N ALA A 45 6.82 17.55 6.08
CA ALA A 45 7.85 17.99 7.01
C ALA A 45 7.74 19.48 7.35
N ASP A 46 7.90 19.77 8.65
CA ASP A 46 8.08 21.12 9.17
C ASP A 46 9.43 21.70 8.74
N ILE A 47 10.46 20.84 8.72
CA ILE A 47 11.85 21.20 8.44
C ILE A 47 12.43 20.22 7.42
N ILE A 48 13.10 20.76 6.41
CA ILE A 48 13.85 20.00 5.40
C ILE A 48 15.26 20.59 5.33
N VAL A 49 16.27 19.75 5.53
CA VAL A 49 17.68 20.18 5.48
C VAL A 49 18.51 19.23 4.63
N LEU A 50 19.54 19.79 4.02
CA LEU A 50 20.67 19.07 3.48
C LEU A 50 21.76 19.01 4.55
N ALA A 51 22.22 17.81 4.88
CA ALA A 51 23.23 17.60 5.91
C ALA A 51 24.52 16.96 5.36
N GLY A 52 25.64 17.36 5.94
CA GLY A 52 26.98 16.84 5.69
C GLY A 52 27.67 16.41 6.99
N PRO A 53 28.92 15.92 6.94
CA PRO A 53 29.67 15.57 8.13
C PRO A 53 29.99 16.81 8.97
N THR A 54 29.90 16.70 10.30
CA THR A 54 30.38 17.76 11.21
C THR A 54 31.91 17.92 11.12
N PRO A 55 32.46 19.15 11.17
CA PRO A 55 33.92 19.37 11.07
C PRO A 55 34.75 18.68 12.15
N ASP A 56 34.20 18.58 13.37
CA ASP A 56 34.83 18.00 14.55
C ASP A 56 34.60 16.48 14.67
N ASN A 57 33.58 15.94 13.99
CA ASN A 57 33.25 14.52 14.05
C ASN A 57 32.75 13.97 12.69
N PRO A 58 33.56 13.23 11.91
CA PRO A 58 33.16 12.73 10.59
C PRO A 58 32.11 11.59 10.64
N PHE A 59 31.64 11.22 11.84
CA PHE A 59 30.61 10.20 12.05
C PHE A 59 29.23 10.80 12.35
N ARG A 60 29.11 12.13 12.50
CA ARG A 60 27.85 12.82 12.80
C ARG A 60 27.44 13.75 11.66
N PHE A 61 26.13 13.90 11.49
CA PHE A 61 25.55 14.85 10.52
C PHE A 61 25.33 16.22 11.16
N SER A 62 25.58 17.27 10.38
CA SER A 62 25.16 18.65 10.65
C SER A 62 24.36 19.19 9.47
N PRO A 63 23.28 19.95 9.68
CA PRO A 63 22.67 20.75 8.63
C PRO A 63 23.72 21.67 7.97
N VAL A 64 23.66 21.77 6.64
CA VAL A 64 24.52 22.64 5.82
C VAL A 64 23.66 23.61 5.02
N HIS A 65 22.53 23.14 4.48
CA HIS A 65 21.53 23.99 3.82
C HIS A 65 20.13 23.69 4.32
N ILE A 66 19.30 24.72 4.41
CA ILE A 66 17.91 24.63 4.84
C ILE A 66 17.04 24.82 3.60
N LEU A 67 16.27 23.80 3.24
CA LEU A 67 15.31 23.87 2.13
C LEU A 67 13.93 24.32 2.61
N ARG A 68 13.58 23.98 3.84
CA ARG A 68 12.33 24.41 4.50
C ARG A 68 12.57 24.56 6.00
N GLY A 69 12.03 25.64 6.57
CA GLY A 69 12.19 25.97 7.98
C GLY A 69 13.03 27.23 8.19
N THR A 70 13.47 27.42 9.43
CA THR A 70 14.30 28.57 9.84
C THR A 70 15.42 28.08 10.75
N GLU A 71 16.59 28.72 10.71
CA GLU A 71 17.72 28.41 11.59
C GLU A 71 17.31 28.39 13.08
N GLN A 72 16.50 29.37 13.50
CA GLN A 72 15.99 29.46 14.88
C GLN A 72 15.14 28.23 15.29
N LYS A 73 14.38 27.66 14.35
CA LYS A 73 13.62 26.43 14.64
C LYS A 73 14.57 25.25 14.75
N ILE A 74 15.53 25.13 13.84
CA ILE A 74 16.50 24.03 13.82
C ILE A 74 17.35 24.00 15.10
N SER A 75 17.77 25.16 15.61
CA SER A 75 18.58 25.23 16.84
C SER A 75 17.82 24.76 18.09
N THR A 76 16.49 24.71 18.05
CA THR A 76 15.66 24.16 19.14
C THR A 76 15.35 22.66 19.00
N LEU A 77 15.72 22.05 17.88
CA LEU A 77 15.48 20.63 17.64
C LEU A 77 16.57 19.75 18.27
N PRO A 78 16.27 18.47 18.57
CA PRO A 78 17.32 17.51 18.90
C PRO A 78 18.33 17.38 17.75
N GLU A 79 19.57 17.03 18.06
CA GLU A 79 20.58 16.69 17.04
C GLU A 79 20.09 15.55 16.13
N ILE A 80 20.59 15.51 14.89
CA ILE A 80 20.33 14.42 13.94
C ILE A 80 20.92 13.13 14.53
N PRO A 81 20.10 12.12 14.92
CA PRO A 81 20.57 10.99 15.73
C PRO A 81 21.22 9.87 14.91
N PHE A 82 21.49 10.11 13.63
CA PHE A 82 22.00 9.10 12.71
C PHE A 82 23.52 9.17 12.59
N LEU A 83 24.18 8.01 12.66
CA LEU A 83 25.60 7.92 12.35
C LEU A 83 25.82 7.88 10.83
N ILE A 84 26.92 8.47 10.38
CA ILE A 84 27.33 8.38 8.97
C ILE A 84 27.98 7.02 8.75
N ASP A 85 27.33 6.15 7.96
CA ASP A 85 27.84 4.82 7.61
C ASP A 85 29.08 4.88 6.70
N SER A 86 29.82 3.77 6.61
CA SER A 86 31.08 3.71 5.86
C SER A 86 30.95 4.08 4.38
N LYS A 87 29.84 3.72 3.72
CA LYS A 87 29.61 4.05 2.30
C LYS A 87 29.38 5.55 2.12
N THR A 88 28.57 6.13 3.01
CA THR A 88 28.28 7.57 3.00
C THR A 88 29.51 8.39 3.34
N ARG A 89 30.33 7.97 4.33
CA ARG A 89 31.62 8.61 4.61
C ARG A 89 32.57 8.54 3.42
N ALA A 90 32.66 7.41 2.73
CA ALA A 90 33.48 7.29 1.53
C ALA A 90 33.01 8.25 0.43
N ALA A 91 31.70 8.41 0.25
CA ALA A 91 31.13 9.37 -0.68
C ALA A 91 31.51 10.83 -0.33
N PHE A 92 31.40 11.24 0.94
CA PHE A 92 31.84 12.58 1.37
C PHE A 92 33.34 12.81 1.19
N ARG A 93 34.18 11.79 1.42
CA ARG A 93 35.62 11.91 1.14
C ARG A 93 35.92 12.10 -0.34
N SER A 94 35.15 11.43 -1.22
CA SER A 94 35.32 11.58 -2.67
C SER A 94 34.84 12.93 -3.20
N ASN A 95 33.82 13.50 -2.56
CA ASN A 95 33.25 14.80 -2.90
C ASN A 95 32.63 15.42 -1.63
N PRO A 96 33.32 16.39 -1.00
CA PRO A 96 32.83 17.05 0.22
C PRO A 96 31.52 17.82 0.05
N GLU A 97 31.18 18.23 -1.17
CA GLU A 97 29.94 18.96 -1.49
C GLU A 97 28.70 18.05 -1.54
N LYS A 98 28.87 16.74 -1.43
CA LYS A 98 27.72 15.83 -1.32
C LYS A 98 26.97 16.12 -0.03
N THR A 99 25.65 16.00 -0.11
CA THR A 99 24.76 16.15 1.04
C THR A 99 23.75 15.01 1.11
N VAL A 100 23.14 14.83 2.27
CA VAL A 100 22.05 13.88 2.51
C VAL A 100 20.81 14.66 2.93
N LEU A 101 19.67 14.33 2.34
CA LEU A 101 18.38 14.92 2.67
C LEU A 101 17.86 14.36 3.98
N PHE A 102 17.50 15.26 4.89
CA PHE A 102 16.82 14.96 6.14
C PHE A 102 15.53 15.75 6.25
N THR A 103 14.54 15.14 6.88
CA THR A 103 13.29 15.80 7.24
C THR A 103 13.01 15.66 8.72
N TYR A 104 12.30 16.63 9.29
CA TYR A 104 11.82 16.59 10.68
C TYR A 104 10.38 17.09 10.74
N GLY A 105 9.58 16.48 11.62
CA GLY A 105 8.26 17.01 11.98
C GLY A 105 7.07 16.38 11.27
N ALA A 106 7.28 15.40 10.38
CA ALA A 106 6.16 14.60 9.87
C ALA A 106 5.43 13.98 11.08
N THR A 107 4.17 14.37 11.28
CA THR A 107 3.33 13.76 12.31
C THR A 107 2.82 12.44 11.76
N ASP A 108 3.61 11.38 11.91
CA ASP A 108 3.22 10.04 11.50
C ASP A 108 1.98 9.65 12.33
N LYS A 109 0.82 9.42 11.70
CA LYS A 109 -0.29 8.74 12.36
C LYS A 109 -0.12 7.24 12.12
N ASP A 110 -0.16 6.43 13.16
CA ASP A 110 -0.21 4.97 12.97
C ASP A 110 -1.56 4.53 12.38
N GLY A 111 -1.67 3.26 12.00
CA GLY A 111 -2.92 2.67 11.50
C GLY A 111 -4.11 2.73 12.49
N ALA A 112 -3.89 3.17 13.74
CA ALA A 112 -4.92 3.44 14.74
C ALA A 112 -5.21 4.95 14.92
N GLY A 113 -4.63 5.81 14.08
CA GLY A 113 -4.80 7.26 14.10
C GLY A 113 -3.99 7.99 15.18
N ARG A 114 -3.08 7.31 15.88
CA ARG A 114 -2.26 7.91 16.96
C ARG A 114 -1.07 8.63 16.36
N SER A 115 -0.88 9.89 16.72
CA SER A 115 0.31 10.67 16.35
C SER A 115 1.55 10.12 17.07
N ILE A 116 2.51 9.61 16.29
CA ILE A 116 3.84 9.27 16.74
C ILE A 116 4.66 10.57 16.84
N SER A 117 5.60 10.60 17.79
CA SER A 117 6.44 11.77 18.06
C SER A 117 7.22 12.23 16.83
N ARG A 118 7.31 13.55 16.67
CA ARG A 118 8.14 14.20 15.64
C ARG A 118 9.57 13.73 15.78
N SER A 119 10.13 13.21 14.69
CA SER A 119 11.49 12.67 14.66
C SER A 119 12.20 13.04 13.36
N TRP A 120 13.53 12.97 13.40
CA TRP A 120 14.36 13.06 12.21
C TRP A 120 14.19 11.81 11.34
N LYS A 121 14.06 12.01 10.04
CA LYS A 121 14.10 10.94 9.03
C LYS A 121 15.26 11.20 8.08
N ARG A 122 16.12 10.21 7.91
CA ARG A 122 17.14 10.19 6.86
C ARG A 122 16.50 9.67 5.58
N LEU A 123 16.52 10.45 4.51
CA LEU A 123 15.96 10.02 3.22
C LEU A 123 17.06 9.49 2.30
N PHE A 124 17.64 10.33 1.46
CA PHE A 124 18.62 9.90 0.46
C PHE A 124 19.75 10.91 0.28
N MET A 125 20.87 10.43 -0.26
CA MET A 125 21.96 11.30 -0.72
C MET A 125 21.50 12.13 -1.91
N MET A 126 21.85 13.41 -1.95
CA MET A 126 21.47 14.29 -3.04
C MET A 126 22.28 14.03 -4.30
N THR A 127 21.59 14.12 -5.44
CA THR A 127 22.11 14.14 -6.80
C THR A 127 21.39 15.28 -7.55
N PRO A 128 21.87 15.72 -8.72
CA PRO A 128 21.16 16.75 -9.49
C PRO A 128 19.70 16.38 -9.80
N ASP A 129 19.42 15.11 -10.15
CA ASP A 129 18.04 14.64 -10.41
C ASP A 129 17.17 14.68 -9.16
N ARG A 130 17.73 14.27 -8.01
CA ARG A 130 17.02 14.30 -6.73
C ARG A 130 16.77 15.71 -6.23
N SER A 131 17.65 16.69 -6.55
CA SER A 131 17.40 18.10 -6.24
C SER A 131 16.18 18.60 -6.99
N ARG A 132 16.15 18.40 -8.31
CA ARG A 132 14.99 18.74 -9.15
C ARG A 132 13.71 18.09 -8.64
N PHE A 133 13.75 16.78 -8.37
CA PHE A 133 12.62 16.06 -7.78
C PHE A 133 12.11 16.71 -6.48
N VAL A 134 13.00 17.08 -5.55
CA VAL A 134 12.60 17.72 -4.28
C VAL A 134 12.00 19.10 -4.52
N GLU A 135 12.59 19.89 -5.42
CA GLU A 135 12.10 21.22 -5.79
C GLU A 135 10.70 21.13 -6.42
N ASP A 136 10.52 20.25 -7.40
CA ASP A 136 9.24 20.00 -8.07
C ASP A 136 8.20 19.51 -7.07
N LEU A 137 8.56 18.54 -6.22
CA LEU A 137 7.67 17.98 -5.19
C LEU A 137 7.22 19.03 -4.17
N ILE A 138 8.11 19.95 -3.75
CA ILE A 138 7.75 21.04 -2.85
C ILE A 138 6.81 22.04 -3.54
N ALA A 139 7.00 22.28 -4.83
CA ALA A 139 6.18 23.20 -5.61
C ALA A 139 4.75 22.68 -5.83
N VAL A 140 4.59 21.39 -6.13
CA VAL A 140 3.27 20.80 -6.46
C VAL A 140 2.59 20.14 -5.25
N GLY A 141 3.36 19.61 -4.31
CA GLY A 141 2.85 18.76 -3.24
C GLY A 141 2.14 19.49 -2.10
N GLY A 142 2.05 20.83 -2.16
CA GLY A 142 1.43 21.64 -1.10
C GLY A 142 -0.06 21.35 -0.86
N SER A 143 -0.77 20.80 -1.85
CA SER A 143 -2.18 20.39 -1.73
C SER A 143 -2.37 18.95 -1.29
N TRP A 144 -1.33 18.11 -1.28
CA TRP A 144 -1.46 16.69 -0.95
C TRP A 144 -1.32 16.48 0.55
N ALA A 145 -2.34 15.90 1.19
CA ALA A 145 -2.24 15.54 2.59
C ALA A 145 -1.27 14.36 2.80
N TYR A 146 -0.76 14.21 4.03
CA TYR A 146 0.12 13.08 4.36
C TYR A 146 -0.63 11.76 4.20
N GLY A 147 -0.06 10.84 3.43
CA GLY A 147 -0.68 9.55 3.17
C GLY A 147 -1.82 9.60 2.14
N ASP A 148 -2.14 10.79 1.64
CA ASP A 148 -3.17 11.00 0.64
C ASP A 148 -2.65 10.59 -0.75
N ASN A 149 -3.40 9.68 -1.38
CA ASN A 149 -3.04 9.02 -2.63
C ASN A 149 -4.23 8.92 -3.59
N ASP A 150 -5.32 9.64 -3.32
CA ASP A 150 -6.56 9.58 -4.08
C ASP A 150 -6.65 10.60 -5.23
N GLY A 151 -5.57 11.36 -5.47
CA GLY A 151 -5.50 12.35 -6.54
C GLY A 151 -4.83 11.81 -7.82
N SER A 152 -5.52 11.89 -8.95
CA SER A 152 -4.96 11.58 -10.28
C SER A 152 -3.70 12.41 -10.59
N GLU A 153 -3.65 13.68 -10.15
CA GLU A 153 -2.49 14.56 -10.32
C GLU A 153 -1.23 14.01 -9.64
N ARG A 154 -1.39 13.48 -8.41
CA ARG A 154 -0.28 12.87 -7.66
C ARG A 154 0.24 11.63 -8.38
N VAL A 155 -0.66 10.79 -8.86
CA VAL A 155 -0.30 9.59 -9.62
C VAL A 155 0.47 9.96 -10.89
N MET A 156 0.01 10.97 -11.65
CA MET A 156 0.68 11.43 -12.86
C MET A 156 2.07 12.04 -12.58
N PHE A 157 2.22 12.77 -11.48
CA PHE A 157 3.52 13.28 -11.06
C PHE A 157 4.53 12.13 -10.85
N PHE A 158 4.14 11.11 -10.08
CA PHE A 158 5.03 9.97 -9.82
C PHE A 158 5.23 9.05 -11.02
N ALA A 159 4.25 8.96 -11.93
CA ALA A 159 4.36 8.19 -13.16
C ALA A 159 5.57 8.62 -14.00
N GLY A 160 5.90 9.92 -14.00
CA GLY A 160 7.09 10.46 -14.68
C GLY A 160 8.44 9.90 -14.21
N TYR A 161 8.47 9.28 -13.02
CA TYR A 161 9.69 8.70 -12.44
C TYR A 161 9.76 7.17 -12.52
N LEU A 162 8.74 6.49 -13.05
CA LEU A 162 8.68 5.02 -13.09
C LEU A 162 9.78 4.38 -13.96
N SER A 163 10.25 5.09 -14.99
CA SER A 163 11.35 4.66 -15.85
C SER A 163 12.64 5.45 -15.64
N HIS A 164 12.73 6.19 -14.53
CA HIS A 164 13.91 7.01 -14.23
C HIS A 164 15.14 6.13 -13.96
N GLU A 165 16.33 6.54 -14.42
CA GLU A 165 17.59 5.81 -14.22
C GLU A 165 18.00 5.77 -12.75
N ASP A 166 17.81 6.89 -12.03
CA ASP A 166 17.94 6.95 -10.58
C ASP A 166 16.92 6.04 -9.88
N HIS A 167 17.41 4.91 -9.37
CA HIS A 167 16.62 3.91 -8.68
C HIS A 167 15.91 4.44 -7.42
N VAL A 168 16.40 5.49 -6.75
CA VAL A 168 15.71 6.05 -5.58
C VAL A 168 14.43 6.73 -6.01
N LEU A 169 14.48 7.54 -7.08
CA LEU A 169 13.30 8.20 -7.63
C LEU A 169 12.30 7.18 -8.17
N ARG A 170 12.80 6.17 -8.90
CA ARG A 170 11.97 5.06 -9.36
C ARG A 170 11.30 4.29 -8.21
N ASN A 171 12.02 4.03 -7.12
CA ASN A 171 11.46 3.35 -5.96
C ASN A 171 10.36 4.18 -5.26
N ILE A 172 10.56 5.49 -5.14
CA ILE A 172 9.55 6.39 -4.60
C ILE A 172 8.29 6.34 -5.47
N ALA A 173 8.45 6.43 -6.79
CA ALA A 173 7.33 6.31 -7.73
C ALA A 173 6.59 4.97 -7.58
N MET A 174 7.32 3.86 -7.53
CA MET A 174 6.72 2.53 -7.37
C MET A 174 5.92 2.39 -6.07
N VAL A 175 6.37 3.01 -4.96
CA VAL A 175 5.60 3.06 -3.70
C VAL A 175 4.32 3.85 -3.88
N GLU A 176 4.39 5.02 -4.51
CA GLU A 176 3.25 5.91 -4.74
C GLU A 176 2.20 5.27 -5.64
N ILE A 177 2.63 4.67 -6.75
CA ILE A 177 1.74 3.96 -7.68
C ILE A 177 1.08 2.75 -7.02
N TYR A 178 1.79 2.00 -6.17
CA TYR A 178 1.18 0.85 -5.49
C TYR A 178 0.04 1.27 -4.56
N ARG A 179 0.23 2.39 -3.84
CA ARG A 179 -0.70 2.86 -2.82
C ARG A 179 -1.93 3.53 -3.42
N ALA A 180 -1.80 4.13 -4.60
CA ALA A 180 -2.91 4.80 -5.28
C ALA A 180 -4.07 3.84 -5.62
N PRO A 181 -5.34 4.32 -5.58
CA PRO A 181 -6.48 3.60 -6.13
C PRO A 181 -6.26 3.12 -7.57
N TYR A 182 -6.80 1.94 -7.90
CA TYR A 182 -6.56 1.31 -9.21
C TYR A 182 -7.02 2.13 -10.40
N GLU A 183 -8.16 2.80 -10.26
CA GLU A 183 -8.72 3.70 -11.26
C GLU A 183 -7.76 4.81 -11.72
N PHE A 184 -6.88 5.32 -10.84
CA PHE A 184 -5.90 6.34 -11.20
C PHE A 184 -4.64 5.76 -11.81
N VAL A 185 -4.34 4.49 -11.58
CA VAL A 185 -3.17 3.81 -12.16
C VAL A 185 -3.48 3.18 -13.51
N HIS A 186 -4.73 2.80 -13.77
CA HIS A 186 -5.15 2.23 -15.05
C HIS A 186 -4.78 3.09 -16.28
N PRO A 187 -4.85 4.44 -16.23
CA PRO A 187 -4.37 5.31 -17.31
C PRO A 187 -2.86 5.20 -17.61
N LEU A 188 -2.04 4.61 -16.74
CA LEU A 188 -0.59 4.46 -16.93
C LEU A 188 -0.22 3.31 -17.90
N ARG A 189 -1.19 2.85 -18.70
CA ARG A 189 -1.00 1.83 -19.74
C ARG A 189 0.22 2.14 -20.61
N ASN A 190 1.07 1.13 -20.81
CA ASN A 190 2.30 1.23 -21.62
C ASN A 190 3.31 2.31 -21.19
N THR A 191 3.22 2.85 -19.96
CA THR A 191 4.15 3.90 -19.50
C THR A 191 5.55 3.36 -19.17
N VAL A 192 5.65 2.11 -18.72
CA VAL A 192 6.91 1.48 -18.31
C VAL A 192 7.23 0.32 -19.24
N PRO A 193 8.44 0.25 -19.83
CA PRO A 193 8.81 -0.85 -20.70
C PRO A 193 8.70 -2.21 -20.00
N THR A 194 8.10 -3.19 -20.67
CA THR A 194 7.95 -4.56 -20.16
C THR A 194 9.26 -5.18 -19.70
N GLU A 195 10.36 -4.98 -20.44
CA GLU A 195 11.67 -5.50 -20.03
C GLU A 195 12.10 -4.95 -18.65
N GLN A 196 11.88 -3.66 -18.41
CA GLN A 196 12.20 -3.02 -17.15
C GLN A 196 11.37 -3.60 -16.00
N LEU A 197 10.06 -3.82 -16.22
CA LEU A 197 9.18 -4.46 -15.23
C LEU A 197 9.62 -5.89 -14.94
N LEU A 198 10.03 -6.65 -15.95
CA LEU A 198 10.51 -8.02 -15.79
C LEU A 198 11.85 -8.12 -15.04
N GLN A 199 12.66 -7.06 -15.06
CA GLN A 199 13.89 -7.00 -14.25
C GLN A 199 13.60 -6.96 -12.75
N GLU A 200 12.43 -6.46 -12.32
CA GLU A 200 12.02 -6.42 -10.91
C GLU A 200 11.92 -7.82 -10.28
N PHE A 201 11.69 -8.85 -11.09
CA PHE A 201 11.59 -10.24 -10.64
C PHE A 201 12.93 -10.95 -10.52
N ARG A 202 14.04 -10.34 -10.98
CA ARG A 202 15.34 -11.01 -11.11
C ARG A 202 16.22 -10.92 -9.86
N SER A 203 15.85 -10.10 -8.86
CA SER A 203 16.72 -9.84 -7.71
C SER A 203 15.97 -9.78 -6.38
N LEU A 204 16.57 -10.38 -5.35
CA LEU A 204 16.00 -10.44 -3.99
C LEU A 204 15.81 -9.05 -3.37
N ASN A 205 16.65 -8.07 -3.72
CA ASN A 205 16.51 -6.69 -3.23
C ASN A 205 15.32 -5.94 -3.87
N ARG A 206 14.59 -6.56 -4.79
CA ARG A 206 13.42 -6.00 -5.47
C ARG A 206 12.09 -6.63 -5.03
N ILE A 207 12.12 -7.62 -4.13
CA ILE A 207 10.93 -8.37 -3.70
C ILE A 207 9.78 -7.46 -3.25
N SER A 208 10.09 -6.38 -2.52
CA SER A 208 9.09 -5.41 -2.05
C SER A 208 8.33 -4.73 -3.19
N TYR A 209 8.92 -4.61 -4.39
CA TYR A 209 8.34 -3.90 -5.53
C TYR A 209 7.63 -4.83 -6.52
N ILE A 210 7.68 -6.15 -6.29
CA ILE A 210 7.00 -7.13 -7.14
C ILE A 210 5.50 -6.83 -7.28
N PRO A 211 4.74 -6.53 -6.21
CA PRO A 211 3.29 -6.27 -6.32
C PRO A 211 2.95 -5.16 -7.34
N VAL A 212 3.65 -4.03 -7.27
CA VAL A 212 3.43 -2.91 -8.21
C VAL A 212 3.96 -3.24 -9.61
N ALA A 213 5.05 -3.99 -9.74
CA ALA A 213 5.52 -4.45 -11.03
C ALA A 213 4.49 -5.36 -11.73
N VAL A 214 3.83 -6.26 -10.98
CA VAL A 214 2.74 -7.11 -11.50
C VAL A 214 1.56 -6.27 -11.97
N ARG A 215 1.14 -5.29 -11.16
CA ARG A 215 0.05 -4.37 -11.50
C ARG A 215 0.33 -3.60 -12.79
N LEU A 216 1.56 -3.09 -12.95
CA LEU A 216 1.99 -2.39 -14.17
C LEU A 216 2.16 -3.34 -15.36
N LEU A 217 2.55 -4.60 -15.15
CA LEU A 217 2.62 -5.62 -16.21
C LEU A 217 1.25 -5.92 -16.82
N GLY A 218 0.18 -5.97 -15.99
CA GLY A 218 -1.18 -6.11 -16.49
C GLY A 218 -1.63 -4.96 -17.41
N LEU A 219 -1.01 -3.79 -17.27
CA LEU A 219 -1.29 -2.61 -18.09
C LEU A 219 -0.41 -2.53 -19.36
N GLN A 220 0.32 -3.57 -19.72
CA GLN A 220 1.09 -3.60 -20.96
C GLN A 220 0.28 -4.25 -22.08
N SER A 221 0.42 -3.74 -23.31
CA SER A 221 -0.28 -4.27 -24.48
C SER A 221 0.54 -5.27 -25.31
N ASP A 222 1.81 -5.49 -24.98
CA ASP A 222 2.67 -6.41 -25.72
C ASP A 222 2.49 -7.88 -25.27
N GLU A 223 2.74 -8.80 -26.20
CA GLU A 223 2.52 -10.23 -25.98
C GLU A 223 3.50 -10.83 -24.96
N GLN A 224 4.67 -10.23 -24.75
CA GLN A 224 5.61 -10.71 -23.74
C GLN A 224 5.03 -10.52 -22.33
N ALA A 225 4.50 -9.34 -22.04
CA ALA A 225 3.82 -9.08 -20.78
C ALA A 225 2.57 -9.97 -20.62
N ALA A 226 1.73 -10.05 -21.66
CA ALA A 226 0.52 -10.87 -21.64
C ALA A 226 0.83 -12.35 -21.35
N SER A 227 1.84 -12.92 -22.00
CA SER A 227 2.27 -14.31 -21.79
C SER A 227 2.73 -14.58 -20.36
N VAL A 228 3.53 -13.66 -19.79
CA VAL A 228 3.99 -13.76 -18.40
C VAL A 228 2.82 -13.68 -17.41
N VAL A 229 1.93 -12.71 -17.61
CA VAL A 229 0.75 -12.51 -16.76
C VAL A 229 -0.15 -13.74 -16.82
N ARG A 230 -0.49 -14.25 -18.01
CA ARG A 230 -1.31 -15.46 -18.18
C ARG A 230 -0.73 -16.66 -17.45
N SER A 231 0.55 -16.94 -17.66
CA SER A 231 1.22 -18.08 -17.03
C SER A 231 1.21 -17.99 -15.50
N ARG A 232 1.50 -16.80 -14.95
CA ARG A 232 1.54 -16.59 -13.50
C ARG A 232 0.14 -16.56 -12.88
N PHE A 233 -0.81 -15.91 -13.53
CA PHE A 233 -2.22 -15.89 -13.14
C PHE A 233 -2.77 -17.32 -13.01
N GLU A 234 -2.58 -18.16 -14.02
CA GLU A 234 -3.00 -19.56 -13.95
C GLU A 234 -2.33 -20.33 -12.81
N GLN A 235 -1.02 -20.08 -12.60
CA GLN A 235 -0.28 -20.72 -11.54
C GLN A 235 -0.80 -20.33 -10.16
N VAL A 236 -0.99 -19.03 -9.89
CA VAL A 236 -1.46 -18.57 -8.57
C VAL A 236 -2.89 -18.99 -8.28
N LEU A 237 -3.75 -19.09 -9.30
CA LEU A 237 -5.08 -19.68 -9.11
C LEU A 237 -5.00 -21.17 -8.78
N LYS A 238 -4.03 -21.92 -9.32
CA LYS A 238 -3.90 -23.36 -9.03
C LYS A 238 -3.31 -23.63 -7.65
N SER A 239 -2.28 -22.89 -7.25
CA SER A 239 -1.45 -23.22 -6.08
C SER A 239 -1.49 -22.19 -4.95
N ASN A 240 -2.34 -21.16 -5.03
CA ASN A 240 -2.39 -20.06 -4.06
C ASN A 240 -1.00 -19.42 -3.85
N GLY A 241 -0.48 -18.80 -4.91
CA GLY A 241 0.84 -18.17 -4.89
C GLY A 241 0.86 -16.78 -4.26
N GLN A 242 2.06 -16.26 -3.99
CA GLN A 242 2.25 -14.87 -3.54
C GLN A 242 1.67 -13.87 -4.54
N ASN A 243 1.22 -12.71 -4.04
CA ASN A 243 0.65 -11.62 -4.83
C ASN A 243 -0.60 -12.06 -5.63
N LEU A 244 -1.42 -12.93 -5.03
CA LEU A 244 -2.63 -13.47 -5.66
C LEU A 244 -3.56 -12.37 -6.18
N TYR A 245 -3.77 -11.32 -5.39
CA TYR A 245 -4.59 -10.18 -5.76
C TYR A 245 -4.02 -9.47 -7.00
N GLU A 246 -2.73 -9.14 -7.01
CA GLU A 246 -2.09 -8.42 -8.11
C GLU A 246 -2.09 -9.24 -9.40
N TRP A 247 -1.77 -10.53 -9.33
CA TRP A 247 -1.81 -11.42 -10.49
C TRP A 247 -3.23 -11.66 -11.00
N ALA A 248 -4.23 -11.75 -10.12
CA ALA A 248 -5.62 -11.87 -10.52
C ALA A 248 -6.11 -10.61 -11.24
N LEU A 249 -5.77 -9.43 -10.72
CA LEU A 249 -6.12 -8.16 -11.35
C LEU A 249 -5.43 -7.99 -12.72
N ALA A 250 -4.14 -8.32 -12.80
CA ALA A 250 -3.41 -8.31 -14.08
C ALA A 250 -4.01 -9.30 -15.09
N GLY A 251 -4.46 -10.48 -14.64
CA GLY A 251 -5.18 -11.43 -15.49
C GLY A 251 -6.48 -10.85 -16.05
N ILE A 252 -7.25 -10.12 -15.22
CA ILE A 252 -8.48 -9.43 -15.66
C ILE A 252 -8.17 -8.38 -16.73
N GLU A 253 -7.11 -7.59 -16.57
CA GLU A 253 -6.69 -6.62 -17.59
C GLU A 253 -6.36 -7.26 -18.95
N ILE A 254 -5.69 -8.43 -18.93
CA ILE A 254 -5.20 -9.08 -20.15
C ILE A 254 -6.29 -9.89 -20.86
N ASP A 255 -7.11 -10.64 -20.11
CA ASP A 255 -8.06 -11.60 -20.69
C ASP A 255 -9.53 -11.31 -20.34
N GLY A 256 -9.81 -10.22 -19.62
CA GLY A 256 -11.16 -9.73 -19.32
C GLY A 256 -12.08 -10.82 -18.74
N ALA A 257 -13.19 -11.08 -19.44
CA ALA A 257 -14.21 -12.04 -19.03
C ALA A 257 -13.67 -13.47 -18.83
N LEU A 258 -12.63 -13.88 -19.59
CA LEU A 258 -12.04 -15.20 -19.43
C LEU A 258 -11.33 -15.35 -18.07
N ALA A 259 -10.62 -14.31 -17.64
CA ALA A 259 -9.99 -14.28 -16.32
C ALA A 259 -11.02 -14.21 -15.19
N VAL A 260 -12.10 -13.42 -15.35
CA VAL A 260 -13.22 -13.39 -14.40
C VAL A 260 -13.84 -14.79 -14.23
N THR A 261 -14.04 -15.51 -15.34
CA THR A 261 -14.54 -16.90 -15.32
C THR A 261 -13.55 -17.86 -14.63
N ALA A 262 -12.24 -17.66 -14.84
CA ALA A 262 -11.23 -18.48 -14.18
C ALA A 262 -11.19 -18.23 -12.65
N ILE A 263 -11.38 -16.99 -12.22
CA ILE A 263 -11.49 -16.62 -10.79
C ILE A 263 -12.75 -17.26 -10.18
N GLU A 264 -13.90 -17.22 -10.87
CA GLU A 264 -15.13 -17.88 -10.42
C GLU A 264 -14.90 -19.39 -10.19
N ARG A 265 -14.35 -20.08 -11.18
CA ARG A 265 -14.01 -21.51 -11.05
C ARG A 265 -13.00 -21.76 -9.93
N ALA A 266 -12.10 -20.82 -9.67
CA ALA A 266 -11.18 -20.91 -8.56
C ALA A 266 -11.93 -20.85 -7.22
N LEU A 267 -12.80 -19.85 -7.02
CA LEU A 267 -13.58 -19.66 -5.79
C LEU A 267 -14.51 -20.84 -5.47
N GLN A 268 -15.00 -21.55 -6.49
CA GLN A 268 -15.81 -22.76 -6.32
C GLN A 268 -15.02 -23.97 -5.76
N ARG A 269 -13.68 -23.99 -5.86
CA ARG A 269 -12.88 -25.09 -5.33
C ARG A 269 -12.80 -25.01 -3.80
N PRO A 270 -12.90 -26.15 -3.09
CA PRO A 270 -12.65 -26.17 -1.65
C PRO A 270 -11.16 -25.90 -1.38
N GLY A 271 -10.85 -25.31 -0.22
CA GLY A 271 -9.48 -25.16 0.28
C GLY A 271 -8.96 -23.72 0.36
N TRP A 272 -9.62 -22.75 -0.28
CA TRP A 272 -9.27 -21.34 -0.14
C TRP A 272 -9.53 -20.83 1.28
N GLN A 273 -8.50 -20.23 1.87
CA GLN A 273 -8.60 -19.54 3.15
C GLN A 273 -9.27 -18.16 2.97
N PRO A 274 -9.92 -17.61 4.01
CA PRO A 274 -10.60 -16.33 3.92
C PRO A 274 -9.77 -15.17 3.33
N PRO A 275 -8.47 -14.97 3.67
CA PRO A 275 -7.67 -13.89 3.09
C PRO A 275 -7.46 -14.01 1.57
N GLU A 276 -7.44 -15.24 1.06
CA GLU A 276 -7.22 -15.53 -0.35
C GLU A 276 -8.48 -15.24 -1.15
N LYS A 277 -9.64 -15.63 -0.61
CA LYS A 277 -10.94 -15.23 -1.17
C LYS A 277 -11.08 -13.71 -1.19
N GLN A 278 -10.73 -13.03 -0.10
CA GLN A 278 -10.73 -11.56 -0.06
C GLN A 278 -9.82 -10.94 -1.13
N SER A 279 -8.67 -11.56 -1.42
CA SER A 279 -7.75 -11.11 -2.47
C SER A 279 -8.37 -11.22 -3.87
N LEU A 280 -9.06 -12.33 -4.16
CA LEU A 280 -9.77 -12.52 -5.42
C LEU A 280 -10.99 -11.58 -5.57
N ILE A 281 -11.78 -11.42 -4.51
CA ILE A 281 -12.90 -10.47 -4.49
C ILE A 281 -12.39 -9.03 -4.66
N ARG A 282 -11.24 -8.69 -4.07
CA ARG A 282 -10.59 -7.39 -4.29
C ARG A 282 -10.19 -7.21 -5.76
N ALA A 283 -9.58 -8.21 -6.38
CA ALA A 283 -9.23 -8.14 -7.80
C ALA A 283 -10.46 -7.92 -8.70
N LEU A 284 -11.56 -8.63 -8.43
CA LEU A 284 -12.84 -8.46 -9.14
C LEU A 284 -13.44 -7.06 -8.92
N THR A 285 -13.39 -6.54 -7.70
CA THR A 285 -13.87 -5.19 -7.36
C THR A 285 -13.10 -4.10 -8.12
N GLU A 286 -11.78 -4.22 -8.16
CA GLU A 286 -10.97 -3.21 -8.82
C GLU A 286 -11.03 -3.35 -10.34
N GLY A 287 -11.01 -4.58 -10.88
CA GLY A 287 -11.23 -4.84 -12.30
C GLY A 287 -12.58 -4.33 -12.80
N GLY A 288 -13.67 -4.59 -12.06
CA GLY A 288 -14.99 -4.08 -12.42
C GLY A 288 -15.13 -2.55 -12.30
N THR A 289 -14.28 -1.90 -11.52
CA THR A 289 -14.23 -0.42 -11.45
C THR A 289 -13.73 0.17 -12.76
N VAL A 290 -12.65 -0.39 -13.32
CA VAL A 290 -11.99 0.12 -14.53
C VAL A 290 -12.51 -0.50 -15.84
N LEU A 291 -13.16 -1.67 -15.77
CA LEU A 291 -13.77 -2.39 -16.91
C LEU A 291 -15.27 -2.61 -16.63
N PRO A 292 -16.13 -1.58 -16.82
CA PRO A 292 -17.55 -1.65 -16.49
C PRO A 292 -18.32 -2.78 -17.17
N GLU A 293 -17.89 -3.18 -18.37
CA GLU A 293 -18.46 -4.29 -19.15
C GLU A 293 -18.38 -5.65 -18.41
N LEU A 294 -17.46 -5.80 -17.45
CA LEU A 294 -17.32 -7.03 -16.66
C LEU A 294 -18.24 -7.05 -15.44
N ARG A 295 -18.84 -5.93 -15.04
CA ARG A 295 -19.60 -5.79 -13.78
C ARG A 295 -20.73 -6.79 -13.67
N ALA A 296 -21.52 -6.98 -14.73
CA ALA A 296 -22.64 -7.93 -14.71
C ALA A 296 -22.20 -9.36 -14.35
N GLN A 297 -21.08 -9.82 -14.93
CA GLN A 297 -20.51 -11.12 -14.61
C GLN A 297 -19.98 -11.16 -13.16
N ILE A 298 -19.27 -10.12 -12.74
CA ILE A 298 -18.70 -10.01 -11.40
C ILE A 298 -19.78 -9.99 -10.33
N ILE A 299 -20.91 -9.31 -10.56
CA ILE A 299 -22.06 -9.27 -9.67
C ILE A 299 -22.65 -10.67 -9.45
N GLY A 300 -22.70 -11.50 -10.51
CA GLY A 300 -23.11 -12.90 -10.39
C GLY A 300 -22.19 -13.71 -9.47
N ILE A 301 -20.87 -13.49 -9.56
CA ILE A 301 -19.88 -14.13 -8.66
C ILE A 301 -20.09 -13.64 -7.22
N PHE A 302 -20.26 -12.34 -7.03
CA PHE A 302 -20.52 -11.75 -5.72
C PHE A 302 -21.76 -12.33 -5.05
N ALA A 303 -22.86 -12.49 -5.79
CA ALA A 303 -24.07 -13.12 -5.29
C ALA A 303 -23.79 -14.54 -4.76
N SER A 304 -23.08 -15.37 -5.52
CA SER A 304 -22.75 -16.74 -5.13
C SER A 304 -21.80 -16.80 -3.92
N GLU A 305 -20.83 -15.90 -3.84
CA GLU A 305 -19.86 -15.90 -2.74
C GLU A 305 -20.44 -15.34 -1.43
N LEU A 306 -21.37 -14.39 -1.49
CA LEU A 306 -22.06 -13.88 -0.30
C LEU A 306 -22.89 -14.94 0.43
N GLU A 307 -23.44 -15.90 -0.30
CA GLU A 307 -24.15 -17.05 0.28
C GLU A 307 -23.21 -17.96 1.08
N LYS A 308 -21.93 -18.02 0.68
CA LYS A 308 -20.91 -18.92 1.25
C LYS A 308 -20.11 -18.25 2.36
N ASP A 309 -19.75 -16.97 2.20
CA ASP A 309 -18.91 -16.22 3.12
C ASP A 309 -19.40 -14.78 3.28
N ARG A 310 -20.13 -14.54 4.36
CA ARG A 310 -20.75 -13.26 4.70
C ARG A 310 -19.72 -12.18 5.02
N ASN A 311 -18.47 -12.55 5.36
CA ASN A 311 -17.41 -11.59 5.66
C ASN A 311 -16.96 -10.80 4.42
N LEU A 312 -17.39 -11.22 3.23
CA LEU A 312 -17.14 -10.51 1.97
C LEU A 312 -18.09 -9.33 1.76
N ALA A 313 -19.20 -9.26 2.52
CA ALA A 313 -20.26 -8.28 2.34
C ALA A 313 -19.81 -6.81 2.39
N PRO A 314 -18.96 -6.37 3.34
CA PRO A 314 -18.53 -4.96 3.37
C PRO A 314 -17.85 -4.52 2.08
N ARG A 315 -16.90 -5.31 1.58
CA ARG A 315 -16.12 -4.98 0.38
C ARG A 315 -17.02 -4.97 -0.86
N ILE A 316 -17.86 -5.99 -1.00
CA ILE A 316 -18.78 -6.11 -2.13
C ILE A 316 -19.78 -4.95 -2.11
N ALA A 317 -20.36 -4.61 -0.96
CA ALA A 317 -21.32 -3.51 -0.87
C ALA A 317 -20.70 -2.16 -1.24
N VAL A 318 -19.46 -1.88 -0.80
CA VAL A 318 -18.74 -0.66 -1.20
C VAL A 318 -18.51 -0.63 -2.72
N ALA A 319 -18.11 -1.76 -3.32
CA ALA A 319 -17.97 -1.87 -4.77
C ALA A 319 -19.29 -1.57 -5.50
N MET A 320 -20.38 -2.23 -5.10
CA MET A 320 -21.72 -2.04 -5.67
C MET A 320 -22.16 -0.58 -5.59
N ARG A 321 -21.97 0.07 -4.44
CA ARG A 321 -22.26 1.50 -4.27
C ARG A 321 -21.45 2.37 -5.24
N ASN A 322 -20.13 2.15 -5.31
CA ASN A 322 -19.24 2.92 -6.18
C ASN A 322 -19.60 2.72 -7.66
N TRP A 323 -20.12 1.55 -8.02
CA TRP A 323 -20.59 1.25 -9.37
C TRP A 323 -22.00 1.77 -9.66
N GLY A 324 -22.75 2.23 -8.64
CA GLY A 324 -24.16 2.63 -8.78
C GLY A 324 -25.12 1.44 -8.92
N GLU A 325 -24.72 0.25 -8.49
CA GLU A 325 -25.43 -1.00 -8.71
C GLU A 325 -26.23 -1.43 -7.46
N THR A 326 -27.48 -1.85 -7.66
CA THR A 326 -28.39 -2.21 -6.55
C THR A 326 -28.80 -3.69 -6.54
N ALA A 327 -28.30 -4.49 -7.48
CA ALA A 327 -28.70 -5.89 -7.69
C ALA A 327 -28.56 -6.79 -6.45
N LEU A 328 -27.67 -6.46 -5.51
CA LEU A 328 -27.43 -7.24 -4.29
C LEU A 328 -28.08 -6.65 -3.03
N ASN A 329 -28.84 -5.55 -3.13
CA ASN A 329 -29.43 -4.87 -1.96
C ASN A 329 -30.30 -5.79 -1.12
N HIS A 330 -31.09 -6.67 -1.75
CA HIS A 330 -31.93 -7.64 -1.02
C HIS A 330 -31.08 -8.63 -0.21
N GLN A 331 -29.94 -9.09 -0.74
CA GLN A 331 -29.04 -9.99 -0.01
C GLN A 331 -28.39 -9.26 1.18
N PHE A 332 -27.94 -8.01 1.00
CA PHE A 332 -27.40 -7.22 2.10
C PHE A 332 -28.45 -6.96 3.20
N GLN A 333 -29.69 -6.65 2.81
CA GLN A 333 -30.78 -6.47 3.75
C GLN A 333 -31.08 -7.76 4.53
N ALA A 334 -31.07 -8.91 3.85
CA ALA A 334 -31.25 -10.20 4.51
C ALA A 334 -30.15 -10.49 5.54
N LEU A 335 -28.89 -10.13 5.26
CA LEU A 335 -27.79 -10.26 6.20
C LEU A 335 -27.97 -9.37 7.45
N ILE A 336 -28.43 -8.13 7.27
CA ILE A 336 -28.74 -7.20 8.37
C ILE A 336 -29.86 -7.77 9.25
N VAL A 337 -30.99 -8.16 8.65
CA VAL A 337 -32.18 -8.60 9.37
C VAL A 337 -31.93 -9.88 10.18
N ARG A 338 -31.11 -10.79 9.66
CA ARG A 338 -30.79 -12.04 10.35
C ARG A 338 -29.81 -11.86 11.52
N GLY A 339 -29.15 -10.70 11.64
CA GLY A 339 -28.18 -10.43 12.71
C GLY A 339 -26.93 -11.31 12.61
N GLU A 340 -26.58 -11.75 11.40
CA GLU A 340 -25.53 -12.74 11.14
C GLU A 340 -24.17 -12.13 10.78
N ILE A 341 -24.02 -10.83 11.03
CA ILE A 341 -22.86 -10.00 10.69
C ILE A 341 -22.46 -9.17 11.91
N ASP A 342 -21.18 -8.78 11.99
CA ASP A 342 -20.71 -7.94 13.09
C ASP A 342 -21.27 -6.50 12.99
N PRO A 343 -21.31 -5.74 14.09
CA PRO A 343 -21.87 -4.39 14.10
C PRO A 343 -21.22 -3.40 13.11
N ALA A 344 -19.93 -3.55 12.81
CA ALA A 344 -19.25 -2.66 11.86
C ALA A 344 -19.72 -2.98 10.42
N THR A 345 -19.81 -4.26 10.07
CA THR A 345 -20.41 -4.69 8.80
C THR A 345 -21.85 -4.23 8.68
N GLN A 346 -22.66 -4.35 9.74
CA GLN A 346 -24.05 -3.87 9.76
C GLN A 346 -24.14 -2.36 9.51
N PHE A 347 -23.27 -1.57 10.13
CA PHE A 347 -23.20 -0.12 9.91
C PHE A 347 -22.85 0.24 8.46
N VAL A 348 -21.85 -0.42 7.89
CA VAL A 348 -21.42 -0.20 6.49
C VAL A 348 -22.58 -0.52 5.53
N LEU A 349 -23.20 -1.69 5.67
CA LEU A 349 -24.32 -2.10 4.81
C LEU A 349 -25.53 -1.16 4.98
N GLY A 350 -25.87 -0.77 6.21
CA GLY A 350 -26.96 0.16 6.48
C GLY A 350 -26.74 1.52 5.84
N THR A 351 -25.51 2.03 5.85
CA THR A 351 -25.14 3.29 5.18
C THR A 351 -25.29 3.19 3.66
N ILE A 352 -24.89 2.06 3.08
CA ILE A 352 -24.94 1.84 1.63
C ILE A 352 -26.38 1.68 1.13
N ILE A 353 -27.20 0.88 1.83
CA ILE A 353 -28.61 0.67 1.47
C ILE A 353 -29.43 1.94 1.73
N GLY A 354 -29.23 2.60 2.88
CA GLY A 354 -29.97 3.81 3.25
C GLY A 354 -29.70 5.00 2.34
N ALA A 355 -28.48 5.15 1.82
CA ALA A 355 -28.17 6.19 0.83
C ALA A 355 -28.85 5.96 -0.53
N GLY A 356 -29.18 4.71 -0.88
CA GLY A 356 -29.89 4.36 -2.11
C GLY A 356 -31.41 4.57 -2.08
N GLN A 357 -31.99 4.96 -0.93
CA GLN A 357 -33.43 5.23 -0.78
C GLN A 357 -33.79 6.72 -0.72
N VAL A 358 -32.81 7.63 -0.90
CA VAL A 358 -33.02 9.10 -0.82
C VAL A 358 -33.21 9.74 -2.20
N THR A 359 -33.23 8.95 -3.28
CA THR A 359 -33.55 9.42 -4.63
C THR A 359 -34.82 8.75 -5.14
N ASP A 360 -35.97 9.30 -4.74
CA ASP A 360 -37.24 9.24 -5.47
C ASP A 360 -37.80 10.66 -5.58
#